data_AF-A0A6G8I2S6-F1
#
_entry.id   AF-A0A6G8I2S6-F1
#
_cell.length_a   1.000
_cell.length_b   1.000
_cell.length_c   1.000
_cell.angle_alpha   90.00
_cell.angle_beta   90.00
_cell.angle_gamma   90.00
#
_symmetry.space_group_name_H-M   'P 1'
#
loop_
_entity.id
_entity.type
_entity.pdbx_description
1 polymer ?
#
loop_
_entity_poly.entity_id
_entity_poly.type
_entity_poly.pdbx_seq_one_letter_code
_entity_poly.pdbx_strand_id
1 'polypeptide(L)'
;MKDNIEIYSINSEQLVFNLEKYRDSAKTGTVKNIIQNMIYGIGLHGILSECELLSNNQLVAERSIKKHLLNDFKDSKVVDDIMLNYYRLLFFPMFASAEKKLKKYVEYNEMNFNKANFKVACRSYLNILPHKMILNFISIPVLLTYFTRANDLGHIAKIIGKIVNQKANFGKIAPHIGLTPEIIDDLIENSLIKSKIGVNKKFIYDSKNKLGITFLNEFEE
;
A
#
# COMPACT_ATOMS: atom_id res chain seq x y z
N MET A 1 -9.39 11.66 -33.01
CA MET A 1 -8.20 10.78 -32.98
C MET A 1 -8.29 9.94 -31.72
N LYS A 2 -8.38 8.62 -31.82
CA LYS A 2 -8.17 7.74 -30.67
C LYS A 2 -6.67 7.80 -30.41
N ASP A 3 -6.26 8.44 -29.32
CA ASP A 3 -4.89 8.34 -28.84
C ASP A 3 -4.66 6.86 -28.52
N ASN A 4 -3.96 6.13 -29.39
CA ASN A 4 -3.51 4.77 -29.11
C ASN A 4 -2.44 4.87 -28.03
N ILE A 5 -2.88 4.99 -26.78
CA ILE A 5 -2.02 5.01 -25.62
C ILE A 5 -1.74 3.55 -25.30
N GLU A 6 -0.48 3.16 -25.41
CA GLU A 6 -0.03 1.83 -25.01
C GLU A 6 -0.21 1.70 -23.49
N ILE A 7 -1.03 0.73 -23.09
CA ILE A 7 -1.32 0.42 -21.69
C ILE A 7 -0.66 -0.90 -21.37
N TYR A 8 0.19 -0.92 -20.35
CA TYR A 8 0.90 -2.13 -19.90
C TYR A 8 0.30 -2.67 -18.62
N SER A 9 0.21 -4.00 -18.52
CA SER A 9 -0.20 -4.63 -17.27
C SER A 9 0.92 -4.60 -16.24
N ILE A 10 0.60 -4.14 -15.03
CA ILE A 10 1.38 -4.47 -13.85
C ILE A 10 0.83 -5.79 -13.32
N ASN A 11 1.66 -6.82 -13.31
CA ASN A 11 1.34 -8.13 -12.73
C ASN A 11 2.06 -8.30 -11.38
N SER A 12 1.32 -8.74 -10.35
CA SER A 12 1.89 -9.07 -9.04
C SER A 12 2.99 -10.13 -9.10
N GLU A 13 2.89 -11.12 -9.98
CA GLU A 13 3.93 -12.15 -10.19
C GLU A 13 5.24 -11.53 -10.69
N GLN A 14 5.15 -10.57 -11.61
CA GLN A 14 6.33 -9.85 -12.09
C GLN A 14 6.98 -9.01 -10.99
N LEU A 15 6.16 -8.38 -10.13
CA LEU A 15 6.67 -7.63 -8.97
C LEU A 15 7.36 -8.56 -7.97
N VAL A 16 6.80 -9.74 -7.71
CA VAL A 16 7.43 -10.78 -6.87
C VAL A 16 8.75 -11.23 -7.48
N PHE A 17 8.76 -11.60 -8.76
CA PHE A 17 9.96 -12.04 -9.45
C PHE A 17 11.08 -10.99 -9.44
N ASN A 18 10.74 -9.70 -9.60
CA ASN A 18 11.71 -8.62 -9.48
C ASN A 18 12.31 -8.57 -8.07
N LEU A 19 11.49 -8.69 -7.02
CA LEU A 19 11.97 -8.71 -5.63
C LEU A 19 12.82 -9.96 -5.36
N GLU A 20 12.45 -11.13 -5.89
CA GLU A 20 13.24 -12.36 -5.74
C GLU A 20 14.64 -12.22 -6.33
N LYS A 21 14.78 -11.59 -7.50
CA LYS A 21 16.11 -11.29 -8.08
C LYS A 21 16.98 -10.46 -7.13
N TYR A 22 16.40 -9.45 -6.48
CA TYR A 22 17.11 -8.65 -5.50
C TYR A 22 17.44 -9.46 -4.24
N ARG A 23 16.51 -10.29 -3.74
CA ARG A 23 16.74 -11.19 -2.61
C ARG A 23 17.93 -12.11 -2.88
N ASP A 24 17.97 -12.73 -4.06
CA ASP A 24 19.01 -13.72 -4.41
C ASP A 24 20.38 -13.05 -4.60
N SER A 25 20.37 -11.78 -5.04
CA SER A 25 21.57 -10.95 -5.19
C SER A 25 22.07 -10.32 -3.88
N ALA A 26 21.28 -10.38 -2.79
CA ALA A 26 21.64 -9.78 -1.52
C ALA A 26 22.78 -10.55 -0.83
N LYS A 27 23.69 -9.82 -0.18
CA LYS A 27 24.89 -10.37 0.47
C LYS A 27 24.61 -10.87 1.88
N THR A 28 23.75 -10.18 2.62
CA THR A 28 23.45 -10.49 4.03
C THR A 28 22.13 -11.25 4.18
N GLY A 29 22.08 -12.18 5.15
CA GLY A 29 20.85 -12.86 5.53
C GLY A 29 19.75 -11.90 5.99
N THR A 30 20.13 -10.81 6.64
CA THR A 30 19.20 -9.74 7.05
C THR A 30 18.49 -9.10 5.87
N VAL A 31 19.20 -8.73 4.79
CA VAL A 31 18.57 -8.15 3.60
C VAL A 31 17.74 -9.19 2.85
N LYS A 32 18.18 -10.45 2.80
CA LYS A 32 17.36 -11.55 2.26
C LYS A 32 16.02 -11.66 2.98
N ASN A 33 16.03 -11.60 4.32
CA ASN A 33 14.82 -11.68 5.13
C ASN A 33 13.93 -10.43 4.98
N ILE A 34 14.51 -9.23 4.88
CA ILE A 34 13.75 -8.01 4.59
C ILE A 34 12.97 -8.17 3.27
N ILE A 35 13.66 -8.57 2.19
CA ILE A 35 13.04 -8.69 0.87
C ILE A 35 12.04 -9.86 0.84
N GLN A 36 12.31 -10.95 1.56
CA GLN A 36 11.35 -12.05 1.74
C GLN A 36 10.03 -11.57 2.37
N ASN A 37 10.12 -10.74 3.41
CA ASN A 37 8.92 -10.20 4.06
C ASN A 37 8.21 -9.15 3.19
N MET A 38 8.94 -8.42 2.34
CA MET A 38 8.34 -7.59 1.29
C MET A 38 7.52 -8.42 0.29
N ILE A 39 8.04 -9.57 -0.14
CA ILE A 39 7.35 -10.51 -1.04
C ILE A 39 6.08 -11.06 -0.38
N TYR A 40 6.11 -11.34 0.93
CA TYR A 40 4.94 -11.76 1.69
C TYR A 40 3.90 -10.64 1.93
N GLY A 41 4.17 -9.41 1.50
CA GLY A 41 3.25 -8.29 1.66
C GLY A 41 3.16 -7.79 3.11
N ILE A 42 4.20 -7.99 3.91
CA ILE A 42 4.24 -7.52 5.29
C ILE A 42 4.50 -6.01 5.30
N GLY A 43 3.76 -5.26 6.11
CA GLY A 43 3.99 -3.83 6.29
C GLY A 43 5.36 -3.54 6.91
N LEU A 44 5.96 -2.38 6.62
CA LEU A 44 7.34 -2.02 7.03
C LEU A 44 7.64 -2.24 8.53
N HIS A 45 6.70 -1.97 9.42
CA HIS A 45 6.90 -2.20 10.85
C HIS A 45 6.88 -3.69 11.23
N GLY A 46 6.05 -4.48 10.55
CA GLY A 46 6.08 -5.94 10.67
C GLY A 46 7.43 -6.49 10.21
N ILE A 47 7.95 -6.00 9.07
CA ILE A 47 9.29 -6.35 8.58
C ILE A 47 10.35 -6.05 9.63
N LEU A 48 10.33 -4.85 10.23
CA LEU A 48 11.29 -4.51 11.30
C LEU A 48 11.19 -5.46 12.49
N SER A 49 9.97 -5.82 12.90
CA SER A 49 9.74 -6.72 14.03
C SER A 49 10.26 -8.13 13.73
N GLU A 50 9.92 -8.67 12.56
CA GLU A 50 10.28 -10.04 12.16
C GLU A 50 11.76 -10.19 11.83
N CYS A 51 12.41 -9.11 11.37
CA CYS A 51 13.85 -9.10 11.12
C CYS A 51 14.66 -8.70 12.36
N GLU A 52 14.03 -8.51 13.53
CA GLU A 52 14.65 -8.07 14.78
C GLU A 52 15.42 -6.74 14.65
N LEU A 53 14.97 -5.87 13.74
CA LEU A 53 15.60 -4.59 13.41
C LEU A 53 15.08 -3.44 14.29
N LEU A 54 14.82 -3.73 15.56
CA LEU A 54 14.19 -2.81 16.49
C LEU A 54 14.96 -1.49 16.53
N SER A 55 14.30 -0.42 16.07
CA SER A 55 14.75 0.95 16.26
C SER A 55 13.83 1.63 17.26
N ASN A 56 14.40 2.38 18.20
CA ASN A 56 13.66 3.11 19.24
C ASN A 56 12.66 4.15 18.69
N ASN A 57 12.61 4.35 17.37
CA ASN A 57 11.77 5.34 16.72
C ASN A 57 10.99 4.68 15.58
N GLN A 58 9.85 4.07 15.91
CA GLN A 58 8.98 3.38 14.95
C GLN A 58 8.58 4.28 13.76
N LEU A 59 8.58 5.61 13.90
CA LEU A 59 8.31 6.58 12.81
C LEU A 59 9.33 6.56 11.65
N VAL A 60 10.38 5.74 11.73
CA VAL A 60 11.52 5.73 10.81
C VAL A 60 11.61 4.41 10.02
N ALA A 61 10.56 3.58 10.02
CA ALA A 61 10.61 2.21 9.47
C ALA A 61 11.13 2.11 8.04
N GLU A 62 10.63 2.96 7.14
CA GLU A 62 11.10 3.02 5.75
C GLU A 62 12.59 3.37 5.65
N ARG A 63 13.05 4.36 6.42
CA ARG A 63 14.44 4.80 6.42
C ARG A 63 15.37 3.75 7.02
N SER A 64 14.93 3.03 8.06
CA SER A 64 15.67 1.91 8.65
C SER A 64 15.86 0.80 7.62
N ILE A 65 14.77 0.38 6.96
CA ILE A 65 14.83 -0.63 5.89
C ILE A 65 15.74 -0.17 4.74
N LYS A 66 15.57 1.06 4.24
CA LYS A 66 16.43 1.64 3.20
C LYS A 66 17.91 1.66 3.60
N LYS A 67 18.24 1.90 4.88
CA LYS A 67 19.62 1.86 5.37
C LYS A 67 20.22 0.45 5.25
N HIS A 68 19.48 -0.59 5.60
CA HIS A 68 19.95 -1.98 5.45
C HIS A 68 20.14 -2.34 3.98
N LEU A 69 19.17 -2.02 3.13
CA LEU A 69 19.27 -2.24 1.69
C LEU A 69 20.47 -1.50 1.09
N LEU A 70 20.65 -0.21 1.41
CA LEU A 70 21.75 0.59 0.90
C LEU A 70 23.12 0.06 1.37
N ASN A 71 23.21 -0.43 2.61
CA ASN A 71 24.44 -1.00 3.12
C ASN A 71 24.86 -2.27 2.38
N ASP A 72 23.92 -3.04 1.86
CA ASP A 72 24.16 -4.32 1.17
C ASP A 72 24.43 -4.12 -0.33
N PHE A 73 23.56 -3.36 -1.00
CA PHE A 73 23.63 -3.11 -2.45
C PHE A 73 24.59 -1.99 -2.85
N LYS A 74 24.85 -1.02 -1.96
CA LYS A 74 25.67 0.18 -2.23
C LYS A 74 25.19 1.04 -3.42
N ASP A 75 23.94 0.90 -3.84
CA ASP A 75 23.34 1.67 -4.93
C ASP A 75 21.94 2.16 -4.54
N SER A 76 21.75 3.47 -4.47
CA SER A 76 20.46 4.08 -4.14
C SER A 76 19.37 3.81 -5.17
N LYS A 77 19.72 3.66 -6.46
CA LYS A 77 18.74 3.37 -7.53
C LYS A 77 18.16 1.97 -7.37
N VAL A 78 19.00 1.01 -6.99
CA VAL A 78 18.56 -0.36 -6.65
C VAL A 78 17.62 -0.34 -5.45
N VAL A 79 17.98 0.40 -4.39
CA VAL A 79 17.12 0.55 -3.20
C VAL A 79 15.77 1.18 -3.57
N ASP A 80 15.76 2.24 -4.36
CA ASP A 80 14.52 2.89 -4.81
C ASP A 80 13.66 1.96 -5.66
N ASP A 81 14.28 1.12 -6.50
CA ASP A 81 13.56 0.13 -7.32
C ASP A 81 12.97 -1.00 -6.47
N ILE A 82 13.71 -1.52 -5.48
CA ILE A 82 13.20 -2.48 -4.49
C ILE A 82 11.98 -1.90 -3.77
N MET A 83 12.09 -0.67 -3.27
CA MET A 83 11.00 -0.02 -2.54
C MET A 83 9.78 0.25 -3.44
N LEU A 84 10.01 0.61 -4.71
CA LEU A 84 8.94 0.79 -5.69
C LEU A 84 8.19 -0.51 -5.96
N ASN A 85 8.91 -1.61 -6.22
CA ASN A 85 8.31 -2.94 -6.43
C ASN A 85 7.54 -3.39 -5.18
N TYR A 86 8.12 -3.19 -3.99
CA TYR A 86 7.46 -3.49 -2.72
C TYR A 86 6.14 -2.73 -2.55
N TYR A 87 6.12 -1.40 -2.73
CA TYR A 87 4.88 -0.63 -2.57
C TYR A 87 3.83 -1.00 -3.61
N ARG A 88 4.23 -1.22 -4.86
CA ARG A 88 3.32 -1.69 -5.90
C ARG A 88 2.71 -3.03 -5.55
N LEU A 89 3.50 -3.97 -5.01
CA LEU A 89 3.04 -5.29 -4.59
C LEU A 89 2.11 -5.18 -3.37
N LEU A 90 2.53 -4.45 -2.33
CA LEU A 90 1.79 -4.26 -1.10
C LEU A 90 0.39 -3.70 -1.37
N PHE A 91 0.31 -2.65 -2.20
CA PHE A 91 -0.95 -1.96 -2.50
C PHE A 91 -1.68 -2.53 -3.73
N PHE A 92 -1.15 -3.58 -4.37
CA PHE A 92 -1.71 -4.17 -5.59
C PHE A 92 -3.20 -4.49 -5.47
N PRO A 93 -3.67 -5.20 -4.41
CA PRO A 93 -5.08 -5.58 -4.30
C PRO A 93 -6.02 -4.37 -4.22
N MET A 94 -5.57 -3.30 -3.56
CA MET A 94 -6.32 -2.05 -3.45
C MET A 94 -6.43 -1.36 -4.80
N PHE A 95 -5.33 -1.25 -5.55
CA PHE A 95 -5.33 -0.61 -6.87
C PHE A 95 -6.13 -1.39 -7.90
N ALA A 96 -5.97 -2.72 -7.96
CA ALA A 96 -6.75 -3.59 -8.84
C ALA A 96 -8.26 -3.50 -8.53
N SER A 97 -8.64 -3.56 -7.25
CA SER A 97 -10.04 -3.42 -6.85
C SER A 97 -10.62 -2.04 -7.22
N ALA A 98 -9.83 -0.98 -6.99
CA ALA A 98 -10.23 0.39 -7.31
C ALA A 98 -10.40 0.60 -8.82
N GLU A 99 -9.48 0.09 -9.63
CA GLU A 99 -9.58 0.16 -11.09
C GLU A 99 -10.81 -0.62 -11.60
N LYS A 100 -11.01 -1.86 -11.14
CA LYS A 100 -12.17 -2.68 -11.52
C LYS A 100 -13.48 -1.99 -11.19
N LYS A 101 -13.56 -1.41 -9.99
CA LYS A 101 -14.74 -0.65 -9.57
C LYS A 101 -14.93 0.57 -10.47
N LEU A 102 -13.88 1.35 -10.71
CA LEU A 102 -13.98 2.57 -11.49
C LEU A 102 -14.36 2.32 -12.95
N LYS A 103 -13.82 1.27 -13.61
CA LYS A 103 -14.23 0.88 -14.98
C LYS A 103 -15.74 0.61 -15.06
N LYS A 104 -16.28 -0.22 -14.15
CA LYS A 104 -17.72 -0.46 -14.05
C LYS A 104 -18.52 0.84 -13.87
N TYR A 105 -18.08 1.73 -12.97
CA TYR A 105 -18.79 2.99 -12.74
C TYR A 105 -18.81 3.92 -13.97
N VAL A 106 -17.69 3.99 -14.70
CA VAL A 106 -17.59 4.77 -15.94
C VAL A 106 -18.51 4.20 -17.02
N GLU A 107 -18.54 2.87 -17.18
CA GLU A 107 -19.42 2.17 -18.14
C GLU A 107 -20.91 2.41 -17.85
N TYR A 108 -21.32 2.38 -16.58
CA TYR A 108 -22.74 2.49 -16.21
C TYR A 108 -23.26 3.92 -16.04
N ASN A 109 -22.42 4.88 -15.66
CA ASN A 109 -22.88 6.21 -15.20
C ASN A 109 -22.32 7.39 -16.01
N GLU A 110 -21.65 7.14 -17.14
CA GLU A 110 -21.00 8.16 -17.98
C GLU A 110 -20.08 9.11 -17.20
N MET A 111 -19.54 8.65 -16.07
CA MET A 111 -18.67 9.45 -15.21
C MET A 111 -17.26 9.52 -15.77
N ASN A 112 -16.56 10.61 -15.47
CA ASN A 112 -15.14 10.74 -15.81
C ASN A 112 -14.27 9.88 -14.88
N PHE A 113 -13.43 9.03 -15.45
CA PHE A 113 -12.31 8.41 -14.75
C PHE A 113 -11.44 9.52 -14.16
N ASN A 114 -11.22 9.60 -12.86
CA ASN A 114 -10.37 10.64 -12.27
C ASN A 114 -9.82 10.22 -10.91
N LYS A 115 -8.82 10.97 -10.43
CA LYS A 115 -8.12 10.67 -9.18
C LYS A 115 -9.05 10.67 -7.96
N ALA A 116 -10.02 11.58 -7.87
CA ALA A 116 -10.95 11.62 -6.74
C ALA A 116 -11.82 10.35 -6.70
N ASN A 117 -12.38 9.95 -7.84
CA ASN A 117 -13.17 8.73 -7.96
C ASN A 117 -12.33 7.48 -7.69
N PHE A 118 -11.06 7.47 -8.13
CA PHE A 118 -10.13 6.38 -7.82
C PHE A 118 -9.85 6.28 -6.31
N LYS A 119 -9.64 7.39 -5.60
CA LYS A 119 -9.49 7.40 -4.14
C LYS A 119 -10.73 6.86 -3.42
N VAL A 120 -11.94 7.24 -3.87
CA VAL A 120 -13.20 6.70 -3.33
C VAL A 120 -13.29 5.18 -3.52
N ALA A 121 -12.84 4.68 -4.67
CA ALA A 121 -12.80 3.25 -4.96
C ALA A 121 -11.78 2.52 -4.08
N CYS A 122 -10.57 3.05 -3.90
CA CYS A 122 -9.57 2.55 -2.95
C CYS A 122 -10.11 2.50 -1.52
N ARG A 123 -10.74 3.58 -1.05
CA ARG A 123 -11.33 3.65 0.29
C ARG A 123 -12.43 2.61 0.49
N SER A 124 -13.22 2.35 -0.55
CA SER A 124 -14.24 1.29 -0.51
C SER A 124 -13.62 -0.09 -0.29
N TYR A 125 -12.48 -0.37 -0.92
CA TYR A 125 -11.73 -1.60 -0.70
C TYR A 125 -11.19 -1.68 0.74
N LEU A 126 -10.55 -0.61 1.23
CA LEU A 126 -10.04 -0.59 2.61
C LEU A 126 -11.14 -0.84 3.63
N ASN A 127 -12.33 -0.26 3.46
CA ASN A 127 -13.44 -0.38 4.40
C ASN A 127 -13.95 -1.81 4.61
N ILE A 128 -13.76 -2.70 3.64
CA ILE A 128 -14.20 -4.10 3.75
C ILE A 128 -13.11 -5.03 4.31
N LEU A 129 -11.86 -4.56 4.41
CA LEU A 129 -10.76 -5.39 4.89
C LEU A 129 -10.89 -5.72 6.38
N PRO A 130 -10.48 -6.93 6.80
CA PRO A 130 -10.25 -7.23 8.21
C PRO A 130 -9.23 -6.27 8.81
N HIS A 131 -9.44 -5.81 10.05
CA HIS A 131 -8.56 -4.84 10.70
C HIS A 131 -7.08 -5.26 10.73
N LYS A 132 -6.80 -6.57 10.86
CA LYS A 132 -5.42 -7.09 10.89
C LYS A 132 -4.67 -6.82 9.58
N MET A 133 -5.38 -6.82 8.45
CA MET A 133 -4.78 -6.53 7.14
C MET A 133 -4.51 -5.03 6.97
N ILE A 134 -5.25 -4.17 7.67
CA ILE A 134 -5.00 -2.72 7.65
C ILE A 134 -3.64 -2.37 8.25
N LEU A 135 -3.15 -3.16 9.20
CA LEU A 135 -1.86 -2.92 9.85
C LEU A 135 -0.68 -3.03 8.86
N ASN A 136 -0.88 -3.68 7.71
CA ASN A 136 0.10 -3.69 6.63
C ASN A 136 0.16 -2.35 5.86
N PHE A 137 -0.94 -1.59 5.86
CA PHE A 137 -1.07 -0.31 5.15
C PHE A 137 -0.86 0.91 6.07
N ILE A 138 -1.33 0.83 7.32
CA ILE A 138 -1.27 1.90 8.31
C ILE A 138 -0.64 1.33 9.57
N SER A 139 0.51 1.87 9.98
CA SER A 139 1.19 1.37 11.18
C SER A 139 0.46 1.74 12.45
N ILE A 140 0.57 0.89 13.48
CA ILE A 140 -0.02 1.13 14.81
C ILE A 140 0.37 2.52 15.36
N PRO A 141 1.63 2.99 15.30
CA PRO A 141 1.98 4.32 15.78
C PRO A 141 1.23 5.44 15.04
N VAL A 142 1.10 5.34 13.71
CA VAL A 142 0.31 6.30 12.93
C VAL A 142 -1.15 6.24 13.37
N LEU A 143 -1.73 5.05 13.56
CA LEU A 143 -3.07 4.92 14.10
C LEU A 143 -3.18 5.62 15.46
N LEU A 144 -2.25 5.38 16.39
CA LEU A 144 -2.17 5.98 17.73
C LEU A 144 -2.06 7.51 17.73
N THR A 145 -1.48 8.14 16.70
CA THR A 145 -1.50 9.62 16.61
C THR A 145 -2.90 10.19 16.46
N TYR A 146 -3.82 9.45 15.83
CA TYR A 146 -5.23 9.86 15.66
C TYR A 146 -6.09 9.52 16.89
N PHE A 147 -5.62 8.60 17.74
CA PHE A 147 -6.25 8.30 19.02
C PHE A 147 -6.11 9.43 20.06
N THR A 148 -5.24 10.41 19.84
CA THR A 148 -5.00 11.53 20.77
C THR A 148 -6.24 12.41 21.04
N ARG A 149 -7.34 12.24 20.30
CA ARG A 149 -8.64 12.85 20.62
C ARG A 149 -9.49 12.06 21.63
N ALA A 150 -9.10 10.84 21.98
CA ALA A 150 -9.71 10.04 23.05
C ALA A 150 -8.77 10.03 24.27
N ASN A 151 -8.97 10.96 25.21
CA ASN A 151 -8.15 11.16 26.41
C ASN A 151 -8.19 10.02 27.45
N ASP A 152 -8.50 8.77 27.08
CA ASP A 152 -8.51 7.64 28.02
C ASP A 152 -8.01 6.34 27.37
N LEU A 153 -6.87 5.85 27.85
CA LEU A 153 -6.30 4.54 27.50
C LEU A 153 -7.28 3.39 27.72
N GLY A 154 -8.19 3.50 28.70
CA GLY A 154 -9.27 2.55 28.94
C GLY A 154 -10.30 2.52 27.79
N HIS A 155 -10.55 3.66 27.15
CA HIS A 155 -11.40 3.74 25.96
C HIS A 155 -10.72 3.08 24.75
N ILE A 156 -9.42 3.32 24.58
CA ILE A 156 -8.59 2.68 23.54
C ILE A 156 -8.57 1.16 23.72
N ALA A 157 -8.32 0.67 24.94
CA ALA A 157 -8.32 -0.76 25.25
C ALA A 157 -9.70 -1.41 25.01
N LYS A 158 -10.79 -0.72 25.35
CA LYS A 158 -12.16 -1.19 25.04
C LYS A 158 -12.45 -1.24 23.54
N ILE A 159 -11.99 -0.25 22.78
CA ILE A 159 -12.12 -0.23 21.31
C ILE A 159 -11.31 -1.39 20.71
N ILE A 160 -10.04 -1.55 21.10
CA ILE A 160 -9.19 -2.67 20.65
C ILE A 160 -9.82 -4.01 21.01
N GLY A 161 -10.33 -4.17 22.24
CA GLY A 161 -11.03 -5.39 22.66
C GLY A 161 -12.28 -5.69 21.82
N LYS A 162 -13.09 -4.68 21.48
CA LYS A 162 -14.23 -4.82 20.56
C LYS A 162 -13.78 -5.20 19.15
N ILE A 163 -12.71 -4.58 18.65
CA ILE A 163 -12.13 -4.84 17.31
C ILE A 163 -11.64 -6.29 17.19
N VAL A 164 -10.88 -6.76 18.19
CA VAL A 164 -10.29 -8.10 18.22
C VAL A 164 -11.37 -9.17 18.31
N ASN A 165 -12.43 -8.94 19.11
CA ASN A 165 -13.48 -9.93 19.36
C ASN A 165 -14.58 -9.98 18.30
N GLN A 166 -14.81 -8.92 17.52
CA GLN A 166 -15.98 -8.82 16.63
C GLN A 166 -15.72 -9.21 15.16
N LYS A 167 -14.53 -9.67 14.78
CA LYS A 167 -14.14 -9.85 13.36
C LYS A 167 -14.51 -8.62 12.50
N ALA A 168 -14.41 -7.43 13.09
CA ALA A 168 -14.90 -6.20 12.46
C ALA A 168 -14.00 -5.80 11.28
N ASN A 169 -14.63 -5.25 10.23
CA ASN A 169 -13.93 -4.68 9.08
C ASN A 169 -13.52 -3.23 9.37
N PHE A 170 -12.56 -2.73 8.61
CA PHE A 170 -11.96 -1.42 8.83
C PHE A 170 -12.97 -0.28 8.82
N GLY A 171 -13.96 -0.30 7.92
CA GLY A 171 -14.95 0.78 7.80
C GLY A 171 -15.78 0.98 9.07
N LYS A 172 -16.02 -0.10 9.84
CA LYS A 172 -16.67 -0.02 11.15
C LYS A 172 -15.75 0.53 12.24
N ILE A 173 -14.45 0.36 12.07
CA ILE A 173 -13.44 0.66 13.10
C ILE A 173 -12.88 2.08 12.95
N ALA A 174 -12.62 2.49 11.71
CA ALA A 174 -11.98 3.76 11.38
C ALA A 174 -12.60 4.97 12.12
N PRO A 175 -13.94 5.14 12.18
CA PRO A 175 -14.54 6.26 12.90
C PRO A 175 -14.26 6.23 14.41
N HIS A 176 -14.22 5.05 15.03
CA HIS A 176 -13.97 4.89 16.46
C HIS A 176 -12.54 5.23 16.86
N ILE A 177 -11.60 5.13 15.92
CA ILE A 177 -10.18 5.39 16.16
C ILE A 177 -9.72 6.74 15.57
N GLY A 178 -10.68 7.59 15.17
CA GLY A 178 -10.41 8.94 14.67
C GLY A 178 -9.90 9.01 13.23
N LEU A 179 -10.01 7.92 12.45
CA LEU A 179 -9.68 7.94 11.03
C LEU A 179 -10.86 8.43 10.21
N THR A 180 -10.84 9.72 9.88
CA THR A 180 -11.84 10.34 9.02
C THR A 180 -11.58 9.98 7.54
N PRO A 181 -12.57 10.14 6.65
CA PRO A 181 -12.38 9.94 5.22
C PRO A 181 -11.21 10.75 4.63
N GLU A 182 -10.95 11.95 5.13
CA GLU A 182 -9.86 12.82 4.70
C GLU A 182 -8.49 12.20 5.02
N ILE A 183 -8.32 11.67 6.24
CA ILE A 183 -7.08 10.99 6.65
C ILE A 183 -6.84 9.74 5.79
N ILE A 184 -7.90 8.98 5.51
CA ILE A 184 -7.80 7.79 4.65
C ILE A 184 -7.42 8.20 3.23
N ASP A 185 -7.98 9.30 2.71
CA ASP A 185 -7.64 9.81 1.39
C ASP A 185 -6.18 10.29 1.31
N ASP A 186 -5.63 10.87 2.39
CA ASP A 186 -4.20 11.25 2.48
C ASP A 186 -3.29 10.01 2.53
N LEU A 187 -3.71 8.94 3.20
CA LEU A 187 -2.99 7.67 3.20
C LEU A 187 -2.96 7.05 1.80
N ILE A 188 -4.10 7.04 1.09
CA ILE A 188 -4.18 6.57 -0.29
C ILE A 188 -3.30 7.43 -1.21
N GLU A 189 -3.32 8.75 -1.03
CA GLU A 189 -2.47 9.68 -1.78
C GLU A 189 -0.98 9.36 -1.60
N ASN A 190 -0.56 9.14 -0.36
CA ASN A 190 0.81 8.74 -0.06
C ASN A 190 1.17 7.38 -0.69
N SER A 191 0.26 6.40 -0.67
CA SER A 191 0.45 5.12 -1.36
C SER A 191 0.64 5.28 -2.87
N LEU A 192 -0.15 6.15 -3.52
CA LEU A 192 -0.01 6.46 -4.94
C LEU A 192 1.35 7.08 -5.25
N ILE A 193 1.79 8.06 -4.44
CA ILE A 193 3.09 8.72 -4.60
C ILE A 193 4.24 7.71 -4.46
N LYS A 194 4.19 6.85 -3.44
CA LYS A 194 5.21 5.82 -3.17
C LYS A 194 5.27 4.76 -4.27
N SER A 195 4.13 4.35 -4.80
CA SER A 195 4.03 3.40 -5.92
C SER A 195 4.26 4.05 -7.29
N LYS A 196 4.50 5.37 -7.33
CA LYS A 196 4.64 6.17 -8.56
C LYS A 196 3.44 6.02 -9.49
N ILE A 197 2.23 5.98 -8.95
CA ILE A 197 0.99 5.85 -9.71
C ILE A 197 0.32 7.21 -9.85
N GLY A 198 0.02 7.59 -11.08
CA GLY A 198 -0.82 8.73 -11.41
C GLY A 198 -2.17 8.29 -11.96
N VAL A 199 -3.16 9.16 -11.84
CA VAL A 199 -4.52 8.95 -12.36
C VAL A 199 -4.92 10.22 -13.11
N ASN A 200 -5.26 10.09 -14.39
CA ASN A 200 -5.75 11.20 -15.20
C ASN A 200 -7.24 11.00 -15.57
N LYS A 201 -7.75 11.78 -16.53
CA LYS A 201 -9.16 11.72 -16.95
C LYS A 201 -9.57 10.43 -17.70
N LYS A 202 -8.59 9.63 -18.13
CA LYS A 202 -8.75 8.52 -19.07
C LYS A 202 -8.22 7.20 -18.52
N PHE A 203 -7.07 7.19 -17.84
CA PHE A 203 -6.37 5.98 -17.41
C PHE A 203 -5.48 6.20 -16.17
N ILE A 204 -5.02 5.10 -15.60
CA ILE A 204 -3.95 5.05 -14.59
C ILE A 204 -2.60 5.01 -15.32
N TYR A 205 -1.59 5.72 -14.83
CA TYR A 205 -0.28 5.77 -15.47
C TYR A 205 0.87 5.63 -14.48
N ASP A 206 1.99 5.10 -14.94
CA ASP A 206 3.26 5.14 -14.22
C ASP A 206 3.82 6.57 -14.27
N SER A 207 3.85 7.26 -13.13
CA SER A 207 4.34 8.63 -13.06
C SER A 207 5.84 8.79 -13.31
N LYS A 208 6.64 7.70 -13.19
CA LYS A 208 8.08 7.67 -13.48
C LYS A 208 8.31 7.71 -14.99
N ASN A 209 7.61 6.85 -15.74
CA ASN A 209 7.83 6.66 -17.18
C ASN A 209 6.76 7.30 -18.07
N LYS A 210 5.69 7.84 -17.48
CA LYS A 210 4.51 8.42 -18.13
C LYS A 210 3.74 7.46 -19.05
N LEU A 211 3.86 6.16 -18.81
CA LEU A 211 3.17 5.11 -19.58
C LEU A 211 1.84 4.76 -18.94
N GLY A 212 0.83 4.45 -19.78
CA GLY A 212 -0.45 3.92 -19.30
C GLY A 212 -0.24 2.55 -18.64
N ILE A 213 -0.92 2.31 -17.52
CA ILE A 213 -0.87 1.04 -16.80
C ILE A 213 -2.27 0.54 -16.43
N THR A 214 -2.38 -0.78 -16.31
CA THR A 214 -3.54 -1.48 -15.75
C THR A 214 -3.07 -2.45 -14.65
N PHE A 215 -3.84 -2.57 -13.59
CA PHE A 215 -3.70 -3.60 -12.55
C PHE A 215 -4.64 -4.78 -12.78
N LEU A 216 -5.48 -4.69 -13.81
CA LEU A 216 -6.36 -5.77 -14.23
C LEU A 216 -5.63 -6.65 -15.22
N ASN A 217 -5.64 -7.96 -14.96
CA ASN A 217 -5.32 -8.95 -15.98
C ASN A 217 -6.49 -8.96 -16.96
N GLU A 218 -6.25 -8.61 -18.23
CA GLU A 218 -7.25 -8.65 -19.29
C GLU A 218 -7.67 -10.09 -19.68
N PHE A 219 -7.23 -11.10 -18.91
CA PHE A 219 -7.48 -12.53 -19.15
C PHE A 219 -8.35 -13.20 -18.07
N GLU A 220 -8.94 -12.44 -17.15
CA GLU A 220 -9.97 -12.95 -16.23
C GLU A 220 -11.35 -12.44 -16.66
N GLU A 221 -11.84 -12.95 -17.80
CA GLU A 221 -13.28 -13.04 -18.10
C GLU A 221 -13.81 -14.43 -17.75
#